data_AF-A0A151S3N5-F1
#
_entry.id   AF-A0A151S3N5-F1
#
_cell.length_a   1.000
_cell.length_b   1.000
_cell.length_c   1.000
_cell.angle_alpha   90.00
_cell.angle_beta   90.00
_cell.angle_gamma   90.00
#
_symmetry.space_group_name_H-M   'P 1'
#
loop_
_entity.id
_entity.type
_entity.pdbx_description
1 polymer ?
#
loop_
_entity_poly.entity_id
_entity_poly.type
_entity_poly.pdbx_seq_one_letter_code
_entity_poly.pdbx_strand_id
1 'polypeptide(L)'
;LYGKKKTMFVKSVDASEYTKTGEKVFELLNSFVEEIGEKNVVQVVTDNGSNYVMAGKILQTVRPHLFWTPCAAHCLDLMLEDIGKIPKVKRVIQRGIKLVGYIYNHTLTLNTMRKYTNKVELVRHGVTRFATTFLTLQRLHKLKANLRRMFTSDEWLQSKGAKEPKGKKATEIVLMPTFWSDVVYALKAMGPIVRVLRLVDNEKKPAMGYIYEAMERAKEAIQNSFNHNEEKYKDIFAIVDRRWDCQLHHPLHAAGYYLNPEFYYKNSTRMDADDEVVDGLFKCIDRLCENNDIVDNVHNQLAIYKRAGGRFDIPAAVRARVKMAPAEWWKMYGGHTPHLQIVAIKVLSLTCSSSGCERNWSTFEHIHSKKRSKLEHQKLQDLVFIKYNQALQERFECQDPIDPIALNEVDDNNEWMLGEENDEDEFEDDLVFDDDVLTWRDVAQASGAGEPLKYTRRQTQVNKTSTIASTSKKDKGKKVMEVLEDEDDDVEEEEEYNSNASGSDEFEGEEDFNLDEEED
;
A
#
# COMPACT_ATOMS: atom_id res chain seq x y z
N LEU A 1 -6.27 -9.30 33.96
CA LEU A 1 -6.26 -9.02 32.50
C LEU A 1 -6.78 -10.20 31.65
N TYR A 2 -7.60 -11.11 32.18
CA TYR A 2 -8.23 -12.19 31.40
C TYR A 2 -9.72 -11.89 31.23
N GLY A 3 -10.24 -11.86 30.00
CA GLY A 3 -11.69 -11.85 29.80
C GLY A 3 -12.24 -11.55 28.41
N LYS A 4 -11.53 -10.82 27.53
CA LYS A 4 -11.99 -10.60 26.14
C LYS A 4 -10.80 -10.65 25.18
N LYS A 5 -10.90 -11.47 24.13
CA LYS A 5 -9.96 -11.55 23.01
C LYS A 5 -9.82 -10.17 22.38
N LYS A 6 -8.79 -9.42 22.73
CA LYS A 6 -8.56 -8.06 22.23
C LYS A 6 -7.06 -7.85 22.05
N THR A 7 -6.71 -7.13 20.98
CA THR A 7 -5.38 -6.54 20.82
C THR A 7 -5.12 -5.61 22.00
N MET A 8 -3.92 -5.68 22.55
CA MET A 8 -3.51 -4.84 23.67
C MET A 8 -2.10 -4.36 23.42
N PHE A 9 -1.89 -3.06 23.58
CA PHE A 9 -0.57 -2.50 23.66
C PHE A 9 0.01 -2.84 25.03
N VAL A 10 1.16 -3.51 25.04
CA VAL A 10 1.84 -3.94 26.26
C VAL A 10 2.82 -2.87 26.75
N LYS A 11 3.74 -2.44 25.90
CA LYS A 11 4.83 -1.52 26.26
C LYS A 11 5.50 -0.94 25.01
N SER A 12 6.12 0.23 25.18
CA SER A 12 7.11 0.80 24.24
C SER A 12 8.45 0.96 24.94
N VAL A 13 9.53 0.88 24.16
CA VAL A 13 10.90 1.05 24.65
C VAL A 13 11.62 1.98 23.68
N ASP A 14 12.38 2.94 24.22
CA ASP A 14 13.33 3.70 23.40
C ASP A 14 14.48 2.78 23.03
N ALA A 15 14.43 2.29 21.79
CA ALA A 15 15.40 1.35 21.25
C ALA A 15 16.51 2.04 20.45
N SER A 16 16.68 3.37 20.52
CA SER A 16 17.66 4.13 19.73
C SER A 16 19.10 3.62 19.88
N GLU A 17 19.43 3.02 21.03
CA GLU A 17 20.74 2.40 21.31
C GLU A 17 20.81 0.88 20.97
N TYR A 18 19.66 0.25 20.72
CA TYR A 18 19.46 -1.19 20.51
C TYR A 18 19.24 -1.58 19.04
N THR A 19 18.59 -0.72 18.24
CA THR A 19 18.22 -1.01 16.84
C THR A 19 19.41 -1.14 15.87
N LYS A 20 20.63 -0.88 16.35
CA LYS A 20 21.84 -0.89 15.52
C LYS A 20 22.34 -2.30 15.16
N THR A 21 21.98 -3.33 15.92
CA THR A 21 22.50 -4.71 15.76
C THR A 21 21.42 -5.75 16.04
N GLY A 22 21.41 -6.87 15.31
CA GLY A 22 20.43 -7.95 15.49
C GLY A 22 20.46 -8.60 16.88
N GLU A 23 21.63 -8.68 17.53
CA GLU A 23 21.79 -9.27 18.85
C GLU A 23 21.03 -8.50 19.93
N LYS A 24 21.17 -7.17 19.92
CA LYS A 24 20.45 -6.29 20.86
C LYS A 24 18.94 -6.31 20.65
N VAL A 25 18.49 -6.40 19.40
CA VAL A 25 17.07 -6.58 19.09
C VAL A 25 16.58 -7.93 19.62
N PHE A 26 17.38 -8.99 19.47
CA PHE A 26 17.08 -10.30 20.04
C PHE A 26 16.98 -10.26 21.56
N GLU A 27 17.93 -9.63 22.27
CA GLU A 27 17.90 -9.50 23.73
C GLU A 27 16.59 -8.84 24.20
N LEU A 28 16.19 -7.76 23.51
CA LEU A 28 14.93 -7.07 23.79
C LEU A 28 13.72 -7.99 23.57
N LEU A 29 13.60 -8.60 22.39
CA LEU A 29 12.48 -9.50 22.07
C LEU A 29 12.43 -10.70 23.03
N ASN A 30 13.58 -11.27 23.37
CA ASN A 30 13.69 -12.40 24.29
C ASN A 30 13.21 -12.02 25.69
N SER A 31 13.60 -10.85 26.20
CA SER A 31 13.14 -10.35 27.51
C SER A 31 11.62 -10.18 27.57
N PHE A 32 10.99 -9.74 26.47
CA PHE A 32 9.53 -9.62 26.38
C PHE A 32 8.83 -10.99 26.40
N VAL A 33 9.41 -11.99 25.74
CA VAL A 33 8.89 -13.36 25.79
C VAL A 33 8.99 -13.94 27.20
N GLU A 34 10.06 -13.63 27.94
CA GLU A 34 10.21 -14.03 29.35
C GLU A 34 9.18 -13.35 30.26
N GLU A 35 8.96 -12.05 30.08
CA GLU A 35 7.99 -11.26 30.85
C GLU A 35 6.56 -11.79 30.67
N ILE A 36 6.16 -12.10 29.43
CA ILE A 36 4.84 -12.65 29.10
C ILE A 36 4.74 -14.13 29.48
N GLY A 37 5.88 -14.83 29.47
CA GLY A 37 6.01 -16.27 29.65
C GLY A 37 5.88 -17.02 28.32
N GLU A 38 6.89 -17.82 27.99
CA GLU A 38 7.01 -18.51 26.69
C GLU A 38 5.77 -19.32 26.28
N LYS A 39 5.17 -20.04 27.22
CA LYS A 39 3.94 -20.83 26.98
C LYS A 39 2.74 -20.00 26.50
N ASN A 40 2.76 -18.69 26.72
CA ASN A 40 1.71 -17.75 26.34
C ASN A 40 2.01 -17.05 25.00
N VAL A 41 3.21 -17.25 24.41
CA VAL A 41 3.62 -16.60 23.17
C VAL A 41 3.69 -17.64 22.05
N VAL A 42 2.81 -17.50 21.06
CA VAL A 42 2.76 -18.39 19.89
C VAL A 42 3.66 -17.88 18.76
N GLN A 43 3.67 -16.56 18.56
CA GLN A 43 4.33 -15.92 17.42
C GLN A 43 4.89 -14.55 17.82
N VAL A 44 6.03 -14.19 17.24
CA VAL A 44 6.59 -12.84 17.21
C VAL A 44 6.67 -12.39 15.76
N VAL A 45 6.08 -11.22 15.45
CA VAL A 45 6.10 -10.61 14.13
C VAL A 45 6.99 -9.37 14.16
N THR A 46 7.90 -9.24 13.21
CA THR A 46 8.78 -8.06 13.08
C THR A 46 8.79 -7.55 11.64
N ASP A 47 9.35 -6.36 11.40
CA ASP A 47 9.67 -5.92 10.05
C ASP A 47 10.74 -6.82 9.38
N ASN A 48 11.02 -6.55 8.10
CA ASN A 48 11.94 -7.32 7.28
C ASN A 48 13.36 -6.74 7.21
N GLY A 49 13.66 -5.74 8.04
CA GLY A 49 15.01 -5.20 8.19
C GLY A 49 15.98 -6.31 8.61
N SER A 50 17.20 -6.26 8.10
CA SER A 50 18.21 -7.31 8.32
C SER A 50 18.46 -7.61 9.81
N ASN A 51 18.47 -6.57 10.65
CA ASN A 51 18.64 -6.71 12.10
C ASN A 51 17.49 -7.47 12.76
N TYR A 52 16.24 -7.21 12.35
CA TYR A 52 15.05 -7.87 12.87
C TYR A 52 14.93 -9.31 12.38
N VAL A 53 15.27 -9.55 11.11
CA VAL A 53 15.35 -10.91 10.55
C VAL A 53 16.38 -11.76 11.30
N MET A 54 17.56 -11.20 11.57
CA MET A 54 18.58 -11.88 12.36
C MET A 54 18.07 -12.17 13.77
N ALA A 55 17.51 -11.17 14.46
CA ALA A 55 16.99 -11.31 15.81
C ALA A 55 15.90 -12.37 15.92
N GLY A 56 14.95 -12.36 14.98
CA GLY A 56 13.85 -13.31 14.91
C GLY A 56 14.29 -14.75 14.69
N LYS A 57 15.28 -14.97 13.80
CA LYS A 57 15.88 -16.29 13.59
C LYS A 57 16.61 -16.81 14.83
N ILE A 58 17.35 -15.95 15.53
CA ILE A 58 17.99 -16.31 16.80
C ILE A 58 16.92 -16.67 17.83
N LEU A 59 15.86 -15.86 17.95
CA LEU A 59 14.76 -16.08 18.89
C LEU A 59 14.09 -17.45 18.68
N GLN A 60 13.79 -17.78 17.43
CA GLN A 60 13.17 -19.07 17.07
C GLN A 60 14.10 -20.27 17.30
N THR A 61 15.42 -20.07 17.24
CA THR A 61 16.40 -21.10 17.58
C THR A 61 16.46 -21.34 19.09
N VAL A 62 16.41 -20.27 19.88
CA VAL A 62 16.43 -20.33 21.35
C VAL A 62 15.10 -20.85 21.91
N ARG A 63 13.98 -20.56 21.24
CA ARG A 63 12.62 -20.93 21.66
C ARG A 63 11.94 -21.78 20.60
N PRO A 64 12.14 -23.12 20.62
CA PRO A 64 11.73 -23.99 19.53
C PRO A 64 10.22 -24.10 19.34
N HIS A 65 9.43 -23.80 20.38
CA HIS A 65 7.96 -23.83 20.36
C HIS A 65 7.29 -22.51 19.92
N LEU A 66 8.10 -21.51 19.55
CA LEU A 66 7.64 -20.18 19.13
C LEU A 66 7.91 -19.99 17.63
N PHE A 67 7.00 -19.28 16.96
CA PHE A 67 7.24 -18.81 15.60
C PHE A 67 7.77 -17.39 15.58
N TRP A 68 8.84 -17.16 14.82
CA TRP A 68 9.10 -15.82 14.30
C TRP A 68 8.61 -15.76 12.86
N THR A 69 7.97 -14.65 12.48
CA THR A 69 7.60 -14.37 11.09
C THR A 69 7.91 -12.92 10.70
N PRO A 70 8.32 -12.68 9.45
CA PRO A 70 8.32 -11.35 8.86
C PRO A 70 6.90 -10.78 8.76
N CYS A 71 6.79 -9.46 8.69
CA CYS A 71 5.53 -8.75 8.55
C CYS A 71 4.97 -8.90 7.12
N ALA A 72 3.77 -9.48 7.01
CA ALA A 72 3.12 -9.71 5.73
C ALA A 72 2.82 -8.42 4.97
N ALA A 73 2.37 -7.38 5.67
CA ALA A 73 2.07 -6.10 5.06
C ALA A 73 3.31 -5.45 4.46
N HIS A 74 4.44 -5.51 5.18
CA HIS A 74 5.70 -5.02 4.67
C HIS A 74 6.21 -5.87 3.48
N CYS A 75 6.04 -7.20 3.50
CA CYS A 75 6.33 -8.03 2.32
C CYS A 75 5.50 -7.63 1.08
N LEU A 76 4.20 -7.38 1.26
CA LEU A 76 3.30 -6.99 0.16
C LEU A 76 3.62 -5.58 -0.35
N ASP A 77 4.02 -4.66 0.53
CA ASP A 77 4.49 -3.34 0.13
C ASP A 77 5.77 -3.43 -0.72
N LEU A 78 6.71 -4.31 -0.34
CA LEU A 78 7.90 -4.60 -1.15
C LEU A 78 7.57 -5.28 -2.50
N MET A 79 6.50 -6.08 -2.57
CA MET A 79 6.01 -6.61 -3.85
C MET A 79 5.49 -5.47 -4.74
N LEU A 80 4.71 -4.55 -4.19
CA LEU A 80 4.22 -3.36 -4.89
C LEU A 80 5.38 -2.46 -5.34
N GLU A 81 6.41 -2.32 -4.51
CA GLU A 81 7.64 -1.61 -4.87
C GLU A 81 8.31 -2.23 -6.09
N ASP A 82 8.51 -3.55 -6.08
CA ASP A 82 9.17 -4.25 -7.17
C ASP A 82 8.34 -4.20 -8.47
N ILE A 83 7.01 -4.29 -8.37
CA ILE A 83 6.10 -4.07 -9.51
C ILE A 83 6.24 -2.63 -10.03
N GLY A 84 6.35 -1.65 -9.13
CA GLY A 84 6.59 -0.26 -9.47
C GLY A 84 7.88 -0.01 -10.25
N LYS A 85 8.86 -0.93 -10.18
CA LYS A 85 10.13 -0.85 -10.92
C LYS A 85 10.05 -1.43 -12.33
N ILE A 86 8.96 -2.12 -12.71
CA ILE A 86 8.74 -2.57 -14.09
C ILE A 86 8.75 -1.33 -14.99
N PRO A 87 9.54 -1.27 -16.09
CA PRO A 87 9.75 -0.04 -16.86
C PRO A 87 8.45 0.69 -17.24
N LYS A 88 7.46 -0.07 -17.69
CA LYS A 88 6.12 0.44 -18.03
C LYS A 88 5.41 1.10 -16.84
N VAL A 89 5.43 0.46 -15.67
CA VAL A 89 4.83 0.97 -14.43
C VAL A 89 5.63 2.15 -13.88
N LYS A 90 6.97 2.08 -13.90
CA LYS A 90 7.84 3.16 -13.46
C LYS A 90 7.57 4.44 -14.24
N ARG A 91 7.48 4.36 -15.57
CA ARG A 91 7.17 5.51 -16.44
C ARG A 91 5.82 6.13 -16.11
N VAL A 92 4.78 5.32 -15.89
CA VAL A 92 3.45 5.86 -15.56
C VAL A 92 3.43 6.55 -14.20
N ILE A 93 4.15 6.02 -13.21
CA ILE A 93 4.32 6.65 -11.89
C ILE A 93 5.02 8.01 -12.04
N GLN A 94 6.16 8.06 -12.76
CA GLN A 94 6.90 9.30 -12.96
C GLN A 94 6.09 10.37 -13.71
N ARG A 95 5.39 9.99 -14.79
CA ARG A 95 4.49 10.89 -15.54
C ARG A 95 3.33 11.36 -14.65
N GLY A 96 2.76 10.46 -13.86
CA GLY A 96 1.72 10.78 -12.88
C GLY A 96 2.19 11.81 -11.86
N ILE A 97 3.36 11.60 -11.24
CA ILE A 97 3.95 12.52 -10.26
C ILE A 97 4.17 13.90 -10.89
N LYS A 98 4.71 13.97 -12.11
CA LYS A 98 4.91 15.23 -12.84
C LYS A 98 3.59 15.96 -13.10
N LEU A 99 2.56 15.25 -13.54
CA LEU A 99 1.23 15.81 -13.80
C LEU A 99 0.58 16.33 -12.51
N VAL A 100 0.52 15.48 -11.48
CA VAL A 100 -0.15 15.81 -10.22
C VAL A 100 0.61 16.93 -9.50
N GLY A 101 1.94 16.83 -9.40
CA GLY A 101 2.77 17.87 -8.80
C GLY A 101 2.63 19.21 -9.53
N TYR A 102 2.51 19.21 -10.86
CA TYR A 102 2.20 20.44 -11.60
C TYR A 102 0.83 21.02 -11.19
N ILE A 103 -0.23 20.21 -11.11
CA ILE A 103 -1.57 20.67 -10.74
C ILE A 103 -1.57 21.30 -9.33
N TYR A 104 -0.98 20.62 -8.35
CA TYR A 104 -0.99 21.09 -6.95
C TYR A 104 -0.10 22.31 -6.70
N ASN A 105 1.03 22.42 -7.40
CA ASN A 105 1.94 23.56 -7.25
C ASN A 105 1.47 24.83 -7.98
N HIS A 106 0.41 24.78 -8.79
CA HIS A 106 -0.12 25.94 -9.51
C HIS A 106 -1.56 26.23 -9.07
N THR A 107 -1.74 27.18 -8.15
CA THR A 107 -3.03 27.49 -7.51
C THR A 107 -4.19 27.66 -8.49
N LEU A 108 -3.99 28.35 -9.61
CA LEU A 108 -5.02 28.52 -10.64
C LEU A 108 -5.38 27.19 -11.30
N THR A 109 -4.37 26.36 -11.60
CA THR A 109 -4.57 25.02 -12.18
C THR A 109 -5.31 24.11 -11.21
N LEU A 110 -4.92 24.11 -9.93
CA LEU A 110 -5.60 23.36 -8.87
C LEU A 110 -7.06 23.77 -8.74
N ASN A 111 -7.34 25.07 -8.74
CA ASN A 111 -8.71 25.59 -8.64
C ASN A 111 -9.53 25.21 -9.87
N THR A 112 -8.96 25.28 -11.08
CA THR A 112 -9.64 24.79 -12.28
C THR A 112 -9.88 23.28 -12.18
N MET A 113 -8.91 22.46 -11.75
CA MET A 113 -9.10 21.03 -11.54
C MET A 113 -10.29 20.76 -10.61
N ARG A 114 -10.35 21.43 -9.45
CA ARG A 114 -11.47 21.30 -8.50
C ARG A 114 -12.83 21.70 -9.09
N LYS A 115 -12.89 22.66 -10.02
CA LYS A 115 -14.15 22.96 -10.75
C LYS A 115 -14.58 21.79 -11.63
N TYR A 116 -13.64 21.17 -12.34
CA TYR A 116 -13.92 20.06 -13.27
C TYR A 116 -14.13 18.72 -12.56
N THR A 117 -13.63 18.55 -11.34
CA THR A 117 -13.72 17.30 -10.56
C THR A 117 -14.74 17.35 -9.42
N ASN A 118 -15.55 18.41 -9.30
CA ASN A 118 -16.45 18.62 -8.15
C ASN A 118 -15.70 18.58 -6.80
N LYS A 119 -14.54 19.23 -6.75
CA LYS A 119 -13.62 19.29 -5.58
C LYS A 119 -13.06 17.93 -5.14
N VAL A 120 -13.17 16.90 -5.97
CA VAL A 120 -12.53 15.62 -5.72
C VAL A 120 -11.02 15.78 -5.93
N GLU A 121 -10.26 15.55 -4.86
CA GLU A 121 -8.78 15.59 -4.86
C GLU A 121 -8.18 14.41 -5.63
N LEU A 122 -7.01 14.62 -6.25
CA LEU A 122 -6.29 13.60 -7.02
C LEU A 122 -5.44 12.71 -6.12
N VAL A 123 -4.70 13.30 -5.19
CA VAL A 123 -3.85 12.53 -4.27
C VAL A 123 -4.73 11.87 -3.22
N ARG A 124 -4.55 10.56 -3.05
CA ARG A 124 -5.11 9.81 -1.93
C ARG A 124 -3.96 9.22 -1.13
N HIS A 125 -3.80 9.72 0.09
CA HIS A 125 -2.76 9.29 1.00
C HIS A 125 -3.02 7.85 1.45
N GLY A 126 -1.98 7.03 1.37
CA GLY A 126 -1.97 5.66 1.85
C GLY A 126 -0.98 5.49 3.00
N VAL A 127 -1.17 4.44 3.80
CA VAL A 127 -0.27 4.08 4.90
C VAL A 127 1.18 3.83 4.46
N THR A 128 1.36 3.45 3.19
CA THR A 128 2.68 3.35 2.57
C THR A 128 2.77 4.24 1.33
N ARG A 129 4.00 4.51 0.89
CA ARG A 129 4.25 5.23 -0.36
C ARG A 129 3.61 4.51 -1.55
N PHE A 130 3.70 3.19 -1.62
CA PHE A 130 3.14 2.42 -2.74
C PHE A 130 1.61 2.32 -2.70
N ALA A 131 1.02 2.29 -1.51
CA ALA A 131 -0.41 2.48 -1.35
C ALA A 131 -0.86 3.85 -1.88
N THR A 132 -0.14 4.92 -1.54
CA THR A 132 -0.42 6.27 -2.04
C THR A 132 -0.33 6.32 -3.57
N THR A 133 0.73 5.74 -4.14
CA THR A 133 0.92 5.64 -5.59
C THR A 133 -0.25 4.91 -6.26
N PHE A 134 -0.65 3.75 -5.75
CA PHE A 134 -1.79 3.01 -6.31
C PHE A 134 -3.09 3.81 -6.21
N LEU A 135 -3.42 4.35 -5.04
CA LEU A 135 -4.67 5.10 -4.83
C LEU A 135 -4.72 6.37 -5.68
N THR A 136 -3.58 7.03 -5.89
CA THR A 136 -3.48 8.23 -6.74
C THR A 136 -3.60 7.88 -8.21
N LEU A 137 -2.96 6.81 -8.71
CA LEU A 137 -3.18 6.30 -10.07
C LEU A 137 -4.63 5.89 -10.30
N GLN A 138 -5.26 5.25 -9.31
CA GLN A 138 -6.67 4.86 -9.37
C GLN A 138 -7.57 6.10 -9.49
N ARG A 139 -7.26 7.15 -8.72
CA ARG A 139 -8.00 8.41 -8.75
C ARG A 139 -7.79 9.17 -10.07
N LEU A 140 -6.56 9.18 -10.60
CA LEU A 140 -6.26 9.71 -11.93
C LEU A 140 -7.09 9.02 -13.01
N HIS A 141 -7.15 7.68 -12.99
CA HIS A 141 -7.96 6.91 -13.94
C HIS A 141 -9.44 7.28 -13.86
N LYS A 142 -10.02 7.31 -12.64
CA LYS A 142 -11.42 7.71 -12.44
C LYS A 142 -11.72 9.13 -12.93
N LEU A 143 -10.75 10.03 -12.86
CA LEU A 143 -10.90 11.43 -13.27
C LEU A 143 -10.37 11.72 -14.69
N LYS A 144 -10.00 10.69 -15.47
CA LYS A 144 -9.48 10.79 -16.86
C LYS A 144 -10.32 11.75 -17.71
N ALA A 145 -11.63 11.52 -17.79
CA ALA A 145 -12.53 12.35 -18.60
C ALA A 145 -12.62 13.80 -18.11
N ASN A 146 -12.57 14.02 -16.80
CA ASN A 146 -12.64 15.36 -16.20
C ASN A 146 -11.35 16.13 -16.46
N LEU A 147 -10.19 15.48 -16.30
CA LEU A 147 -8.88 16.04 -16.59
C LEU A 147 -8.74 16.34 -18.09
N ARG A 148 -9.14 15.43 -18.98
CA ARG A 148 -9.13 15.71 -20.43
C ARG A 148 -9.98 16.94 -20.76
N ARG A 149 -11.21 17.02 -20.25
CA ARG A 149 -12.08 18.19 -20.43
C ARG A 149 -11.46 19.49 -19.91
N MET A 150 -10.79 19.44 -18.76
CA MET A 150 -10.10 20.59 -18.19
C MET A 150 -8.96 21.06 -19.11
N PHE A 151 -8.05 20.15 -19.49
CA PHE A 151 -6.86 20.47 -20.29
C PHE A 151 -7.17 20.77 -21.77
N THR A 152 -8.40 20.54 -22.23
CA THR A 152 -8.88 20.98 -23.55
C THR A 152 -9.88 22.14 -23.48
N SER A 153 -10.12 22.71 -22.30
CA SER A 153 -11.08 23.82 -22.14
C SER A 153 -10.54 25.15 -22.66
N ASP A 154 -11.44 26.04 -23.08
CA ASP A 154 -11.06 27.42 -23.43
C ASP A 154 -10.42 28.15 -22.23
N GLU A 155 -10.90 27.90 -21.00
CA GLU A 155 -10.32 28.44 -19.76
C GLU A 155 -8.84 28.04 -19.63
N TRP A 156 -8.52 26.76 -19.86
CA TRP A 156 -7.14 26.28 -19.84
C TRP A 156 -6.32 26.85 -21.00
N LEU A 157 -6.81 26.76 -22.24
CA LEU A 157 -6.07 27.16 -23.44
C LEU A 157 -5.70 28.65 -23.44
N GLN A 158 -6.53 29.49 -22.81
CA GLN A 158 -6.27 30.92 -22.65
C GLN A 158 -5.38 31.25 -21.44
N SER A 159 -5.19 30.31 -20.52
CA SER A 159 -4.42 30.49 -19.28
C SER A 159 -2.91 30.68 -19.54
N LYS A 160 -2.19 31.15 -18.51
CA LYS A 160 -0.72 31.19 -18.51
C LYS A 160 -0.11 29.78 -18.50
N GLY A 161 -0.76 28.83 -17.81
CA GLY A 161 -0.29 27.44 -17.68
C GLY A 161 -0.22 26.72 -19.03
N ALA A 162 -1.17 26.92 -19.93
CA ALA A 162 -1.11 26.31 -21.26
C ALA A 162 0.07 26.82 -22.12
N LYS A 163 0.66 27.97 -21.78
CA LYS A 163 1.76 28.59 -22.54
C LYS A 163 3.14 28.22 -21.98
N GLU A 164 3.23 27.88 -20.70
CA GLU A 164 4.51 27.57 -20.05
C GLU A 164 5.00 26.14 -20.33
N PRO A 165 6.31 25.88 -20.30
CA PRO A 165 6.84 24.55 -20.62
C PRO A 165 6.28 23.42 -19.75
N LYS A 166 6.13 23.65 -18.43
CA LYS A 166 5.61 22.64 -17.49
C LYS A 166 4.13 22.33 -17.74
N GLY A 167 3.29 23.34 -18.00
CA GLY A 167 1.88 23.14 -18.31
C GLY A 167 1.64 22.52 -19.69
N LYS A 168 2.52 22.77 -20.68
CA LYS A 168 2.53 22.02 -21.95
C LYS A 168 2.82 20.54 -21.74
N LYS A 169 3.86 20.21 -20.96
CA LYS A 169 4.16 18.81 -20.59
C LYS A 169 2.99 18.14 -19.86
N ALA A 170 2.33 18.84 -18.92
CA ALA A 170 1.14 18.33 -18.24
C ALA A 170 -0.02 18.07 -19.22
N THR A 171 -0.25 18.99 -20.16
CA THR A 171 -1.26 18.82 -21.23
C THR A 171 -0.94 17.60 -22.09
N GLU A 172 0.33 17.44 -22.49
CA GLU A 172 0.80 16.29 -23.27
C GLU A 172 0.53 14.97 -22.56
N ILE A 173 0.89 14.86 -21.26
CA ILE A 173 0.62 13.65 -20.46
C ILE A 173 -0.87 13.31 -20.42
N VAL A 174 -1.75 14.31 -20.21
CA VAL A 174 -3.21 14.09 -20.12
C VAL A 174 -3.80 13.68 -21.47
N LEU A 175 -3.26 14.16 -22.57
CA LEU A 175 -3.77 13.84 -23.91
C LEU A 175 -3.19 12.53 -24.47
N MET A 176 -2.03 12.09 -23.98
CA MET A 176 -1.32 10.89 -24.42
C MET A 176 -2.13 9.61 -24.17
N PRO A 177 -2.52 8.85 -25.22
CA PRO A 177 -3.28 7.61 -25.04
C PRO A 177 -2.51 6.53 -24.27
N THR A 178 -1.20 6.41 -24.54
CA THR A 178 -0.33 5.41 -23.88
C THR A 178 -0.19 5.65 -22.39
N PHE A 179 -0.25 6.90 -21.92
CA PHE A 179 -0.30 7.17 -20.48
C PHE A 179 -1.48 6.46 -19.82
N TRP A 180 -2.68 6.59 -20.40
CA TRP A 180 -3.88 6.01 -19.82
C TRP A 180 -3.91 4.48 -19.93
N SER A 181 -3.46 3.90 -21.03
CA SER A 181 -3.36 2.44 -21.14
C SER A 181 -2.30 1.87 -20.18
N ASP A 182 -1.22 2.60 -19.92
CA ASP A 182 -0.21 2.23 -18.93
C ASP A 182 -0.73 2.39 -17.49
N VAL A 183 -1.58 3.39 -17.22
CA VAL A 183 -2.29 3.52 -15.93
C VAL A 183 -3.16 2.29 -15.69
N VAL A 184 -3.93 1.87 -16.69
CA VAL A 184 -4.75 0.65 -16.61
C VAL A 184 -3.88 -0.58 -16.37
N TYR A 185 -2.75 -0.72 -17.08
CA TYR A 185 -1.80 -1.81 -16.85
C TYR A 185 -1.29 -1.84 -15.40
N ALA A 186 -0.85 -0.69 -14.87
CA ALA A 186 -0.38 -0.60 -13.48
C ALA A 186 -1.47 -0.95 -12.46
N LEU A 187 -2.72 -0.51 -12.69
CA LEU A 187 -3.86 -0.85 -11.82
C LEU A 187 -4.21 -2.34 -11.87
N LYS A 188 -4.17 -2.96 -13.05
CA LYS A 188 -4.36 -4.42 -13.23
C LYS A 188 -3.27 -5.23 -12.51
N ALA A 189 -2.01 -4.76 -12.57
CA ALA A 189 -0.87 -5.40 -11.92
C ALA A 189 -0.88 -5.26 -10.39
N MET A 190 -1.09 -4.05 -9.87
CA MET A 190 -0.95 -3.74 -8.44
C MET A 190 -2.24 -4.00 -7.66
N GLY A 191 -3.41 -3.83 -8.27
CA GLY A 191 -4.71 -3.86 -7.60
C GLY A 191 -4.98 -5.14 -6.80
N PRO A 192 -4.75 -6.33 -7.38
CA PRO A 192 -4.91 -7.60 -6.66
C PRO A 192 -4.01 -7.71 -5.41
N ILE A 193 -2.76 -7.25 -5.49
CA ILE A 193 -1.82 -7.24 -4.36
C ILE A 193 -2.26 -6.23 -3.29
N VAL A 194 -2.75 -5.04 -3.68
CA VAL A 194 -3.30 -4.05 -2.75
C VAL A 194 -4.52 -4.62 -2.00
N ARG A 195 -5.35 -5.46 -2.63
CA ARG A 195 -6.45 -6.14 -1.93
C ARG A 195 -5.94 -7.11 -0.85
N VAL A 196 -4.86 -7.85 -1.12
CA VAL A 196 -4.23 -8.69 -0.08
C VAL A 196 -3.62 -7.83 1.02
N LEU A 197 -3.00 -6.69 0.69
CA LEU A 197 -2.47 -5.75 1.68
C LEU A 197 -3.59 -5.26 2.62
N ARG A 198 -4.76 -4.91 2.08
CA ARG A 198 -5.93 -4.51 2.90
C ARG A 198 -6.37 -5.62 3.84
N LEU A 199 -6.33 -6.87 3.38
CA LEU A 199 -6.71 -8.02 4.19
C LEU A 199 -5.76 -8.20 5.38
N VAL A 200 -4.44 -8.15 5.16
CA VAL A 200 -3.46 -8.43 6.23
C VAL A 200 -3.29 -7.26 7.21
N ASP A 201 -3.57 -6.03 6.78
CA ASP A 201 -3.53 -4.85 7.64
C ASP A 201 -4.84 -4.60 8.40
N ASN A 202 -5.86 -5.44 8.18
CA ASN A 202 -7.11 -5.35 8.90
C ASN A 202 -6.97 -5.82 10.36
N GLU A 203 -7.02 -4.89 11.31
CA GLU A 203 -6.91 -5.18 12.74
C GLU A 203 -8.14 -5.90 13.33
N LYS A 204 -9.28 -5.95 12.63
CA LYS A 204 -10.53 -6.53 13.15
C LYS A 204 -10.60 -8.04 12.96
N LYS A 205 -10.06 -8.55 11.85
CA LYS A 205 -10.15 -9.96 11.47
C LYS A 205 -8.75 -10.52 11.25
N PRO A 206 -8.31 -11.50 12.05
CA PRO A 206 -7.02 -12.18 11.83
C PRO A 206 -6.91 -12.74 10.40
N ALA A 207 -5.88 -12.32 9.68
CA ALA A 207 -5.67 -12.68 8.28
C ALA A 207 -5.02 -14.05 8.08
N MET A 208 -4.54 -14.70 9.15
CA MET A 208 -3.76 -15.95 9.07
C MET A 208 -4.50 -17.07 8.34
N GLY A 209 -5.83 -17.15 8.50
CA GLY A 209 -6.67 -18.13 7.81
C GLY A 209 -7.02 -17.80 6.36
N TYR A 210 -6.60 -16.64 5.85
CA TYR A 210 -7.05 -16.09 4.57
C TYR A 210 -5.93 -15.72 3.61
N ILE A 211 -4.74 -15.37 4.12
CA ILE A 211 -3.64 -14.82 3.32
C ILE A 211 -3.19 -15.75 2.18
N TYR A 212 -3.10 -17.06 2.41
CA TYR A 212 -2.67 -18.03 1.39
C TYR A 212 -3.62 -18.03 0.19
N GLU A 213 -4.92 -18.24 0.44
CA GLU A 213 -5.96 -18.17 -0.59
C GLU A 213 -6.03 -16.79 -1.25
N ALA A 214 -5.82 -15.72 -0.48
CA ALA A 214 -5.86 -14.35 -1.00
C ALA A 214 -4.73 -14.10 -2.01
N MET A 215 -3.54 -14.69 -1.80
CA MET A 215 -2.43 -14.61 -2.74
C MET A 215 -2.70 -15.42 -4.02
N GLU A 216 -3.25 -16.63 -3.89
CA GLU A 216 -3.69 -17.45 -5.03
C GLU A 216 -4.70 -16.68 -5.90
N ARG A 217 -5.74 -16.12 -5.27
CA ARG A 217 -6.74 -15.28 -5.95
C ARG A 217 -6.16 -14.01 -6.53
N ALA A 218 -5.10 -13.45 -5.91
CA ALA A 218 -4.43 -12.30 -6.47
C ALA A 218 -3.74 -12.65 -7.80
N LYS A 219 -3.05 -13.79 -7.87
CA LYS A 219 -2.46 -14.30 -9.12
C LYS A 219 -3.53 -14.58 -10.17
N GLU A 220 -4.62 -15.27 -9.80
CA GLU A 220 -5.75 -15.52 -10.70
C GLU A 220 -6.37 -14.21 -11.24
N ALA A 221 -6.58 -13.21 -10.37
CA ALA A 221 -7.14 -11.93 -10.79
C ALA A 221 -6.19 -11.17 -11.74
N ILE A 222 -4.89 -11.21 -11.52
CA ILE A 222 -3.90 -10.64 -12.45
C ILE A 222 -4.00 -11.33 -13.80
N GLN A 223 -3.95 -12.68 -13.83
CA GLN A 223 -4.03 -13.47 -15.05
C GLN A 223 -5.31 -13.17 -15.85
N ASN A 224 -6.46 -13.15 -15.16
CA ASN A 224 -7.75 -12.85 -15.76
C ASN A 224 -7.79 -11.43 -16.35
N SER A 225 -7.26 -10.44 -15.63
CA SER A 225 -7.25 -9.04 -16.08
C SER A 225 -6.47 -8.81 -17.38
N PHE A 226 -5.54 -9.71 -17.70
CA PHE A 226 -4.74 -9.70 -18.92
C PHE A 226 -5.18 -10.74 -19.95
N ASN A 227 -6.42 -11.25 -19.86
CA ASN A 227 -6.98 -12.24 -20.77
C ASN A 227 -6.08 -13.48 -20.93
N HIS A 228 -5.44 -13.92 -19.83
CA HIS A 228 -4.50 -15.03 -19.80
C HIS A 228 -3.26 -14.87 -20.70
N ASN A 229 -2.97 -13.66 -21.21
CA ASN A 229 -1.76 -13.39 -21.99
C ASN A 229 -0.53 -13.32 -21.07
N GLU A 230 0.20 -14.44 -20.99
CA GLU A 230 1.36 -14.63 -20.11
C GLU A 230 2.45 -13.58 -20.30
N GLU A 231 2.70 -13.12 -21.52
CA GLU A 231 3.71 -12.09 -21.81
C GLU A 231 3.44 -10.77 -21.06
N LYS A 232 2.17 -10.50 -20.71
CA LYS A 232 1.79 -9.27 -19.99
C LYS A 232 1.99 -9.37 -18.47
N TYR A 233 2.02 -10.57 -17.88
CA TYR A 233 2.05 -10.74 -16.42
C TYR A 233 3.16 -11.66 -15.89
N LYS A 234 3.96 -12.31 -16.74
CA LYS A 234 5.06 -13.19 -16.31
C LYS A 234 6.05 -12.51 -15.35
N ASP A 235 6.40 -11.25 -15.63
CA ASP A 235 7.33 -10.49 -14.78
C ASP A 235 6.70 -10.16 -13.42
N ILE A 236 5.39 -9.90 -13.39
CA ILE A 236 4.62 -9.67 -12.17
C ILE A 236 4.60 -10.96 -11.33
N PHE A 237 4.34 -12.12 -11.96
CA PHE A 237 4.36 -13.42 -11.29
C PHE A 237 5.75 -13.75 -10.74
N ALA A 238 6.82 -13.51 -11.51
CA ALA A 238 8.18 -13.70 -11.03
C ALA A 238 8.50 -12.86 -9.78
N ILE A 239 7.98 -11.63 -9.69
CA ILE A 239 8.11 -10.78 -8.50
C ILE A 239 7.31 -11.36 -7.32
N VAL A 240 6.05 -11.72 -7.56
CA VAL A 240 5.14 -12.28 -6.55
C VAL A 240 5.71 -13.58 -5.98
N ASP A 241 6.11 -14.51 -6.84
CA ASP A 241 6.62 -15.83 -6.45
C ASP A 241 7.94 -15.69 -5.69
N ARG A 242 8.88 -14.87 -6.18
CA ARG A 242 10.13 -14.60 -5.48
C ARG A 242 9.90 -14.06 -4.06
N ARG A 243 8.99 -13.10 -3.90
CA ARG A 243 8.69 -12.48 -2.60
C ARG A 243 7.86 -13.40 -1.71
N TRP A 244 6.99 -14.23 -2.28
CA TRP A 244 6.28 -15.29 -1.59
C TRP A 244 7.30 -16.28 -1.01
N ASP A 245 8.10 -16.92 -1.82
CA ASP A 245 9.01 -18.00 -1.41
C ASP A 245 10.09 -17.52 -0.43
N CYS A 246 10.63 -16.32 -0.64
CA CYS A 246 11.77 -15.84 0.14
C CYS A 246 11.38 -15.13 1.43
N GLN A 247 10.17 -14.57 1.52
CA GLN A 247 9.81 -13.64 2.60
C GLN A 247 8.41 -13.87 3.18
N LEU A 248 7.38 -14.04 2.35
CA LEU A 248 6.00 -14.06 2.85
C LEU A 248 5.52 -15.46 3.23
N HIS A 249 5.86 -16.49 2.47
CA HIS A 249 5.38 -17.84 2.71
C HIS A 249 5.95 -18.38 4.02
N HIS A 250 5.07 -18.97 4.83
CA HIS A 250 5.42 -19.49 6.14
C HIS A 250 4.45 -20.62 6.51
N PRO A 251 4.89 -21.67 7.25
CA PRO A 251 4.02 -22.77 7.67
C PRO A 251 2.70 -22.34 8.33
N LEU A 252 2.71 -21.22 9.07
CA LEU A 252 1.49 -20.66 9.68
C LEU A 252 0.44 -20.23 8.64
N HIS A 253 0.85 -19.73 7.47
CA HIS A 253 -0.07 -19.35 6.39
C HIS A 253 -0.72 -20.59 5.77
N ALA A 254 0.07 -21.63 5.49
CA ALA A 254 -0.41 -22.94 5.03
C ALA A 254 -1.35 -23.61 6.07
N ALA A 255 -0.95 -23.65 7.33
CA ALA A 255 -1.77 -24.20 8.42
C ALA A 255 -3.07 -23.39 8.61
N GLY A 256 -3.00 -22.07 8.52
CA GLY A 256 -4.16 -21.19 8.58
C GLY A 256 -5.15 -21.45 7.44
N TYR A 257 -4.63 -21.62 6.23
CA TYR A 257 -5.42 -22.01 5.05
C TYR A 257 -6.11 -23.36 5.27
N TYR A 258 -5.34 -24.37 5.66
CA TYR A 258 -5.84 -25.72 5.90
C TYR A 258 -6.91 -25.80 6.99
N LEU A 259 -6.74 -25.03 8.06
CA LEU A 259 -7.67 -25.03 9.19
C LEU A 259 -8.86 -24.09 8.95
N ASN A 260 -8.89 -23.33 7.86
CA ASN A 260 -10.06 -22.52 7.54
C ASN A 260 -11.17 -23.40 6.95
N PRO A 261 -12.29 -23.61 7.66
CA PRO A 261 -13.37 -24.49 7.19
C PRO A 261 -14.09 -23.95 5.96
N GLU A 262 -13.99 -22.64 5.65
CA GLU A 262 -14.50 -22.13 4.39
C GLU A 262 -13.75 -22.73 3.21
N PHE A 263 -12.42 -22.74 3.26
CA PHE A 263 -11.58 -23.16 2.14
C PHE A 263 -11.37 -24.65 2.12
N TYR A 264 -11.06 -25.26 3.27
CA TYR A 264 -10.79 -26.69 3.35
C TYR A 264 -11.95 -27.53 2.80
N TYR A 265 -13.19 -27.27 3.21
CA TYR A 265 -14.31 -28.07 2.73
C TYR A 265 -14.78 -27.74 1.30
N LYS A 266 -14.34 -26.61 0.73
CA LYS A 266 -14.54 -26.30 -0.70
C LYS A 266 -13.51 -27.01 -1.57
N ASN A 267 -12.27 -27.11 -1.09
CA ASN A 267 -11.10 -27.51 -1.87
C ASN A 267 -10.34 -28.72 -1.28
N SER A 268 -10.99 -29.57 -0.47
CA SER A 268 -10.32 -30.59 0.37
C SER A 268 -9.39 -31.50 -0.43
N THR A 269 -9.82 -31.96 -1.60
CA THR A 269 -9.02 -32.82 -2.47
C THR A 269 -7.74 -32.12 -2.97
N ARG A 270 -7.82 -30.84 -3.36
CA ARG A 270 -6.65 -30.06 -3.80
C ARG A 270 -5.69 -29.87 -2.63
N MET A 271 -6.22 -29.46 -1.48
CA MET A 271 -5.42 -29.13 -0.31
C MET A 271 -4.77 -30.35 0.34
N ASP A 272 -5.44 -31.51 0.32
CA ASP A 272 -4.87 -32.76 0.82
C ASP A 272 -3.79 -33.35 -0.10
N ALA A 273 -3.76 -32.94 -1.37
CA ALA A 273 -2.76 -33.35 -2.36
C ALA A 273 -1.62 -32.33 -2.54
N ASP A 274 -1.72 -31.17 -1.86
CA ASP A 274 -0.72 -30.11 -1.90
C ASP A 274 0.29 -30.31 -0.78
N ASP A 275 1.47 -30.84 -1.13
CA ASP A 275 2.54 -31.15 -0.17
C ASP A 275 3.00 -29.90 0.59
N GLU A 276 3.02 -28.72 -0.04
CA GLU A 276 3.40 -27.46 0.62
C GLU A 276 2.43 -27.13 1.77
N VAL A 277 1.14 -27.25 1.50
CA VAL A 277 0.09 -26.95 2.47
C VAL A 277 0.10 -27.98 3.61
N VAL A 278 0.20 -29.26 3.29
CA VAL A 278 0.21 -30.35 4.27
C VAL A 278 1.47 -30.30 5.14
N ASP A 279 2.64 -30.12 4.55
CA ASP A 279 3.90 -29.97 5.29
C ASP A 279 3.88 -28.72 6.18
N GLY A 280 3.31 -27.62 5.70
CA GLY A 280 3.12 -26.40 6.48
C GLY A 280 2.26 -26.64 7.72
N LEU A 281 1.14 -27.36 7.56
CA LEU A 281 0.29 -27.77 8.68
C LEU A 281 1.06 -28.62 9.69
N PHE A 282 1.78 -29.65 9.24
CA PHE A 282 2.49 -30.56 10.13
C PHE A 282 3.61 -29.87 10.89
N LYS A 283 4.40 -29.01 10.22
CA LYS A 283 5.41 -28.15 10.89
C LYS A 283 4.79 -27.28 11.98
N CYS A 284 3.57 -26.79 11.79
CA CYS A 284 2.84 -26.04 12.82
C CYS A 284 2.38 -26.91 13.98
N ILE A 285 1.90 -28.13 13.71
CA ILE A 285 1.50 -29.07 14.76
C ILE A 285 2.72 -29.44 15.61
N ASP A 286 3.81 -29.86 14.98
CA ASP A 286 5.06 -30.25 15.66
C ASP A 286 5.61 -29.13 16.54
N ARG A 287 5.56 -27.89 16.05
CA ARG A 287 6.07 -26.74 16.79
C ARG A 287 5.17 -26.33 17.96
N LEU A 288 3.85 -26.33 17.77
CA LEU A 288 2.89 -25.79 18.74
C LEU A 288 2.44 -26.78 19.81
N CYS A 289 2.71 -28.07 19.61
CA CYS A 289 2.41 -29.12 20.57
C CYS A 289 3.59 -29.33 21.53
N GLU A 290 3.28 -29.61 22.80
CA GLU A 290 4.29 -29.71 23.86
C GLU A 290 5.04 -31.06 23.84
N ASN A 291 4.39 -32.11 23.33
CA ASN A 291 4.94 -33.46 23.27
C ASN A 291 4.31 -34.29 22.14
N ASN A 292 4.93 -35.43 21.85
CA ASN A 292 4.52 -36.33 20.77
C ASN A 292 3.12 -36.93 20.99
N ASP A 293 2.71 -37.17 22.23
CA ASP A 293 1.37 -37.69 22.50
C ASP A 293 0.28 -36.70 22.05
N ILE A 294 0.50 -35.40 22.26
CA ILE A 294 -0.41 -34.35 21.77
C ILE A 294 -0.38 -34.30 20.23
N VAL A 295 0.80 -34.39 19.62
CA VAL A 295 0.95 -34.43 18.15
C VAL A 295 0.14 -35.58 17.56
N ASP A 296 0.32 -36.81 18.07
CA ASP A 296 -0.41 -38.00 17.62
C ASP A 296 -1.93 -37.83 17.79
N ASN A 297 -2.37 -37.25 18.92
CA ASN A 297 -3.77 -36.94 19.14
C ASN A 297 -4.31 -35.91 18.15
N VAL A 298 -3.54 -34.88 17.79
CA VAL A 298 -3.91 -33.88 16.78
C VAL A 298 -4.05 -34.55 15.41
N HIS A 299 -3.09 -35.40 15.01
CA HIS A 299 -3.18 -36.14 13.75
C HIS A 299 -4.39 -37.07 13.67
N ASN A 300 -4.70 -37.78 14.75
CA ASN A 300 -5.92 -38.59 14.83
C ASN A 300 -7.19 -37.75 14.71
N GLN A 301 -7.20 -36.55 15.30
CA GLN A 301 -8.32 -35.62 15.22
C GLN A 301 -8.44 -34.92 13.87
N LEU A 302 -7.33 -34.75 13.13
CA LEU A 302 -7.39 -34.25 11.75
C LEU A 302 -8.27 -35.15 10.89
N ALA A 303 -8.18 -36.47 11.00
CA ALA A 303 -9.05 -37.39 10.26
C ALA A 303 -10.55 -37.15 10.51
N ILE A 304 -10.92 -36.74 11.73
CA ILE A 304 -12.31 -36.36 12.07
C ILE A 304 -12.70 -35.06 11.35
N TYR A 305 -11.81 -34.07 11.36
CA TYR A 305 -12.01 -32.82 10.62
C TYR A 305 -12.15 -33.06 9.11
N LYS A 306 -11.24 -33.84 8.50
CA LYS A 306 -11.24 -34.11 7.06
C LYS A 306 -12.60 -34.64 6.57
N ARG A 307 -13.18 -35.58 7.32
CA ARG A 307 -14.46 -36.22 6.99
C ARG A 307 -15.70 -35.45 7.47
N ALA A 308 -15.53 -34.20 7.94
CA ALA A 308 -16.57 -33.41 8.58
C ALA A 308 -17.28 -34.13 9.76
N GLY A 309 -16.59 -35.00 10.47
CA GLY A 309 -17.19 -35.84 11.51
C GLY A 309 -17.59 -35.07 12.77
N GLY A 310 -18.57 -35.59 13.50
CA GLY A 310 -18.92 -35.10 14.83
C GLY A 310 -19.84 -33.88 14.79
N ARG A 311 -19.32 -32.69 15.14
CA ARG A 311 -20.11 -31.45 15.11
C ARG A 311 -19.92 -30.65 13.82
N PHE A 312 -19.00 -31.07 12.96
CA PHE A 312 -18.62 -30.32 11.77
C PHE A 312 -19.60 -30.47 10.59
N ASP A 313 -20.43 -31.52 10.60
CA ASP A 313 -21.50 -31.80 9.62
C ASP A 313 -22.87 -31.26 10.04
N ILE A 314 -23.01 -30.79 11.28
CA ILE A 314 -24.26 -30.19 11.77
C ILE A 314 -24.65 -29.05 10.81
N PRO A 315 -25.91 -28.97 10.32
CA PRO A 315 -26.31 -27.96 9.33
C PRO A 315 -25.98 -26.52 9.73
N ALA A 316 -26.04 -26.20 11.02
CA ALA A 316 -25.62 -24.91 11.55
C ALA A 316 -24.11 -24.65 11.39
N ALA A 317 -23.27 -25.66 11.68
CA ALA A 317 -21.82 -25.59 11.50
C ALA A 317 -21.46 -25.40 10.03
N VAL A 318 -22.11 -26.15 9.12
CA VAL A 318 -21.89 -26.03 7.67
C VAL A 318 -22.21 -24.62 7.16
N ARG A 319 -23.39 -24.07 7.52
CA ARG A 319 -23.74 -22.69 7.15
C ARG A 319 -22.82 -21.64 7.77
N ALA A 320 -22.26 -21.93 8.94
CA ALA A 320 -21.38 -21.01 9.64
C ALA A 320 -19.96 -20.94 9.09
N ARG A 321 -19.54 -21.89 8.23
CA ARG A 321 -18.16 -21.93 7.67
C ARG A 321 -17.77 -20.63 6.97
N VAL A 322 -18.70 -20.01 6.24
CA VAL A 322 -18.49 -18.75 5.49
C VAL A 322 -18.98 -17.51 6.24
N LYS A 323 -19.82 -17.67 7.27
CA LYS A 323 -20.47 -16.56 7.99
C LYS A 323 -19.73 -16.15 9.26
N MET A 324 -18.85 -17.00 9.77
CA MET A 324 -18.17 -16.81 11.04
C MET A 324 -16.67 -16.86 10.85
N ALA A 325 -15.94 -16.06 11.62
CA ALA A 325 -14.49 -16.11 11.64
C ALA A 325 -13.99 -17.53 11.99
N PRO A 326 -12.97 -18.07 11.30
CA PRO A 326 -12.51 -19.44 11.47
C PRO A 326 -12.19 -19.81 12.93
N ALA A 327 -11.51 -18.93 13.67
CA ALA A 327 -11.20 -19.17 15.08
C ALA A 327 -12.45 -19.29 15.98
N GLU A 328 -13.51 -18.53 15.70
CA GLU A 328 -14.79 -18.64 16.42
C GLU A 328 -15.57 -19.88 15.99
N TRP A 329 -15.46 -20.28 14.71
CA TRP A 329 -16.00 -21.54 14.22
C TRP A 329 -15.39 -22.74 14.93
N TRP A 330 -14.07 -22.77 15.06
CA TRP A 330 -13.37 -23.80 15.82
C TRP A 330 -13.75 -23.79 17.29
N LYS A 331 -13.87 -22.61 17.91
CA LYS A 331 -14.32 -22.49 19.30
C LYS A 331 -15.72 -23.07 19.52
N MET A 332 -16.65 -22.82 18.60
CA MET A 332 -18.04 -23.27 18.71
C MET A 332 -18.21 -24.75 18.39
N TYR A 333 -17.60 -25.24 17.32
CA TYR A 333 -17.88 -26.56 16.75
C TYR A 333 -16.74 -27.58 16.96
N GLY A 334 -15.54 -27.16 17.33
CA GLY A 334 -14.35 -28.00 17.51
C GLY A 334 -14.33 -28.90 18.75
N GLY A 335 -15.40 -28.94 19.55
CA GLY A 335 -15.40 -29.60 20.86
C GLY A 335 -15.22 -31.13 20.83
N HIS A 336 -15.41 -31.80 19.70
CA HIS A 336 -15.11 -33.24 19.55
C HIS A 336 -13.66 -33.52 19.11
N THR A 337 -12.88 -32.47 18.85
CA THR A 337 -11.46 -32.53 18.49
C THR A 337 -10.67 -31.55 19.36
N PRO A 338 -10.58 -31.76 20.69
CA PRO A 338 -10.07 -30.76 21.63
C PRO A 338 -8.61 -30.35 21.40
N HIS A 339 -7.73 -31.28 20.97
CA HIS A 339 -6.32 -30.98 20.73
C HIS A 339 -6.16 -30.17 19.43
N LEU A 340 -6.81 -30.62 18.35
CA LEU A 340 -6.82 -29.89 17.08
C LEU A 340 -7.51 -28.52 17.23
N GLN A 341 -8.56 -28.43 18.05
CA GLN A 341 -9.25 -27.17 18.33
C GLN A 341 -8.31 -26.15 18.96
N ILE A 342 -7.46 -26.55 19.90
CA ILE A 342 -6.45 -25.66 20.50
C ILE A 342 -5.47 -25.16 19.44
N VAL A 343 -4.92 -26.05 18.61
CA VAL A 343 -3.99 -25.67 17.53
C VAL A 343 -4.65 -24.72 16.53
N ALA A 344 -5.86 -25.05 16.07
CA ALA A 344 -6.60 -24.23 15.12
C ALA A 344 -6.92 -22.85 15.67
N ILE A 345 -7.38 -22.75 16.92
CA ILE A 345 -7.63 -21.45 17.54
C ILE A 345 -6.32 -20.66 17.71
N LYS A 346 -5.22 -21.31 18.12
CA LYS A 346 -3.90 -20.66 18.23
C LYS A 346 -3.50 -20.06 16.89
N VAL A 347 -3.49 -20.83 15.81
CA VAL A 347 -3.07 -20.39 14.47
C VAL A 347 -4.01 -19.34 13.88
N LEU A 348 -5.32 -19.61 13.86
CA LEU A 348 -6.31 -18.75 13.20
C LEU A 348 -6.59 -17.43 13.94
N SER A 349 -6.07 -17.28 15.16
CA SER A 349 -6.17 -16.02 15.92
C SER A 349 -4.93 -15.12 15.77
N LEU A 350 -3.92 -15.56 15.00
CA LEU A 350 -2.67 -14.81 14.82
C LEU A 350 -2.83 -13.64 13.84
N THR A 351 -2.06 -12.58 14.07
CA THR A 351 -1.88 -11.49 13.10
C THR A 351 -0.80 -11.87 12.08
N CYS A 352 -0.91 -11.32 10.87
CA CYS A 352 0.14 -11.41 9.85
C CYS A 352 0.97 -10.13 9.76
N SER A 353 0.54 -9.04 10.41
CA SER A 353 1.13 -7.71 10.25
C SER A 353 1.56 -7.10 11.58
N SER A 354 2.70 -6.40 11.56
CA SER A 354 3.17 -5.50 12.62
C SER A 354 2.74 -4.04 12.40
N SER A 355 2.15 -3.69 11.25
CA SER A 355 1.84 -2.30 10.86
C SER A 355 0.82 -1.63 11.78
N GLY A 356 -0.06 -2.41 12.43
CA GLY A 356 -1.01 -1.89 13.42
C GLY A 356 -0.33 -1.24 14.62
N CYS A 357 0.92 -1.63 14.92
CA CYS A 357 1.77 -0.98 15.93
C CYS A 357 2.32 0.37 15.45
N GLU A 358 2.65 0.48 14.16
CA GLU A 358 3.28 1.67 13.54
C GLU A 358 2.26 2.78 13.30
N ARG A 359 1.04 2.44 12.88
CA ARG A 359 -0.03 3.42 12.60
C ARG A 359 -0.47 4.25 13.79
N ASN A 360 -0.35 3.71 15.00
CA ASN A 360 -0.66 4.48 16.20
C ASN A 360 0.55 5.31 16.66
N TRP A 361 1.76 5.01 16.18
CA TRP A 361 3.01 5.75 16.45
C TRP A 361 3.05 7.16 15.85
N SER A 362 2.43 7.38 14.69
CA SER A 362 2.24 8.73 14.14
C SER A 362 1.39 9.62 15.07
N THR A 363 0.36 9.05 15.71
CA THR A 363 -0.43 9.74 16.75
C THR A 363 0.42 10.10 17.99
N PHE A 364 1.51 9.36 18.24
CA PHE A 364 2.48 9.64 19.32
C PHE A 364 3.51 10.70 18.94
N GLU A 365 3.87 10.84 17.66
CA GLU A 365 4.73 11.94 17.19
C GLU A 365 4.13 13.30 17.53
N HIS A 366 2.81 13.44 17.52
CA HIS A 366 2.12 14.65 17.99
C HIS A 366 2.28 14.92 19.49
N ILE A 367 2.39 13.88 20.32
CA ILE A 367 2.68 14.01 21.77
C ILE A 367 4.14 14.44 22.00
N HIS A 368 5.03 14.05 21.08
CA HIS A 368 6.47 14.33 21.10
C HIS A 368 6.88 15.58 20.26
N SER A 369 5.94 16.25 19.56
CA SER A 369 6.30 17.31 18.63
C SER A 369 7.14 18.41 19.30
N LYS A 370 8.07 19.01 18.54
CA LYS A 370 8.98 20.10 18.97
C LYS A 370 8.27 21.29 19.63
N LYS A 371 6.93 21.38 19.55
CA LYS A 371 6.14 22.49 20.06
C LYS A 371 5.60 22.35 21.49
N ARG A 372 5.64 21.21 22.19
CA ARG A 372 5.28 21.15 23.64
C ARG A 372 5.50 19.78 24.31
N SER A 373 6.52 19.69 25.17
CA SER A 373 6.49 19.16 26.55
C SER A 373 7.73 18.34 26.94
N LYS A 374 8.34 18.70 28.07
CA LYS A 374 9.45 17.96 28.70
C LYS A 374 8.84 17.00 29.73
N LEU A 375 8.18 15.94 29.25
CA LEU A 375 7.59 14.90 30.09
C LEU A 375 8.67 13.93 30.59
N GLU A 376 8.52 13.48 31.83
CA GLU A 376 9.34 12.41 32.40
C GLU A 376 9.02 11.08 31.68
N HIS A 377 10.05 10.28 31.37
CA HIS A 377 9.95 9.08 30.52
C HIS A 377 8.88 8.09 31.00
N GLN A 378 8.75 7.89 32.33
CA GLN A 378 7.74 6.99 32.91
C GLN A 378 6.31 7.49 32.66
N LYS A 379 6.05 8.79 32.89
CA LYS A 379 4.73 9.39 32.66
C LYS A 379 4.35 9.35 31.18
N LEU A 380 5.33 9.48 30.29
CA LEU A 380 5.11 9.34 28.86
C LEU A 380 4.70 7.90 28.49
N GLN A 381 5.41 6.88 29.00
CA GLN A 381 5.04 5.48 28.75
C GLN A 381 3.63 5.16 29.27
N ASP A 382 3.27 5.64 30.45
CA ASP A 382 1.93 5.42 31.02
C ASP A 382 0.83 6.11 30.18
N LEU A 383 1.08 7.33 29.72
CA LEU A 383 0.17 8.05 28.82
C LEU A 383 0.04 7.35 27.47
N VAL A 384 1.15 6.85 26.91
CA VAL A 384 1.17 6.06 25.68
C VAL A 384 0.30 4.82 25.86
N PHE A 385 0.52 4.08 26.94
CA PHE A 385 -0.23 2.87 27.24
C PHE A 385 -1.74 3.13 27.34
N ILE A 386 -2.15 4.17 28.08
CA ILE A 386 -3.56 4.51 28.25
C ILE A 386 -4.17 4.94 26.92
N LYS A 387 -3.55 5.89 26.21
CA LYS A 387 -4.11 6.44 24.96
C LYS A 387 -4.17 5.39 23.86
N TYR A 388 -3.15 4.53 23.75
CA TYR A 388 -3.12 3.44 22.78
C TYR A 388 -4.24 2.45 23.04
N ASN A 389 -4.34 1.95 24.27
CA ASN A 389 -5.34 0.93 24.61
C ASN A 389 -6.77 1.49 24.56
N GLN A 390 -6.97 2.77 24.87
CA GLN A 390 -8.24 3.45 24.66
C GLN A 390 -8.62 3.48 23.17
N ALA A 391 -7.70 3.89 22.28
CA ALA A 391 -7.96 3.89 20.84
C ALA A 391 -8.25 2.49 20.29
N LEU A 392 -7.52 1.46 20.74
CA LEU A 392 -7.81 0.06 20.39
C LEU A 392 -9.20 -0.38 20.86
N GLN A 393 -9.62 0.07 22.04
CA GLN A 393 -10.94 -0.23 22.58
C GLN A 393 -12.05 0.47 21.79
N GLU A 394 -11.89 1.75 21.48
CA GLU A 394 -12.84 2.54 20.68
C GLU A 394 -13.00 1.96 19.29
N ARG A 395 -11.90 1.62 18.59
CA ARG A 395 -11.95 0.96 17.27
C ARG A 395 -12.69 -0.38 17.30
N PHE A 396 -12.51 -1.14 18.38
CA PHE A 396 -13.22 -2.41 18.57
C PHE A 396 -14.73 -2.20 18.79
N GLU A 397 -15.10 -1.16 19.54
CA GLU A 397 -16.49 -0.87 19.90
C GLU A 397 -17.28 -0.19 18.78
N CYS A 398 -16.67 0.75 18.06
CA CYS A 398 -17.33 1.52 17.01
C CYS A 398 -17.64 0.71 15.74
N GLN A 399 -17.03 -0.46 15.53
CA GLN A 399 -17.14 -1.27 14.31
C GLN A 399 -16.90 -0.49 12.99
N ASP A 400 -16.34 0.71 13.05
CA ASP A 400 -16.29 1.68 11.95
C ASP A 400 -15.48 1.15 10.77
N PRO A 401 -16.04 1.03 9.56
CA PRO A 401 -15.34 0.45 8.41
C PRO A 401 -14.29 1.45 7.88
N ILE A 402 -13.15 1.53 8.56
CA ILE A 402 -11.99 2.30 8.08
C ILE A 402 -11.26 1.46 7.02
N ASP A 403 -10.96 2.03 5.84
CA ASP A 403 -10.06 1.39 4.87
C ASP A 403 -8.67 1.29 5.52
N PRO A 404 -8.12 0.08 5.77
CA PRO A 404 -6.87 -0.09 6.51
C PRO A 404 -5.65 0.51 5.79
N ILE A 405 -5.78 0.82 4.50
CA ILE A 405 -4.70 1.40 3.70
C ILE A 405 -4.85 2.91 3.50
N ALA A 406 -6.08 3.43 3.42
CA ALA A 406 -6.28 4.85 3.12
C ALA A 406 -6.12 5.71 4.38
N LEU A 407 -5.40 6.82 4.25
CA LEU A 407 -5.26 7.83 5.29
C LEU A 407 -6.19 9.01 4.99
N ASN A 408 -6.80 9.54 6.04
CA ASN A 408 -7.61 10.77 5.98
C ASN A 408 -6.75 12.02 6.19
N GLU A 409 -5.52 11.88 6.71
CA GLU A 409 -4.59 12.99 6.92
C GLU A 409 -3.76 13.23 5.67
N VAL A 410 -3.62 14.51 5.30
CA VAL A 410 -2.82 14.95 4.14
C VAL A 410 -1.36 15.06 4.57
N ASP A 411 -0.49 14.26 3.95
CA ASP A 411 0.96 14.49 3.98
C ASP A 411 1.33 15.53 2.91
N ASP A 412 1.59 16.76 3.35
CA ASP A 412 1.97 17.89 2.50
C ASP A 412 3.37 17.71 1.88
N ASN A 413 4.20 16.79 2.40
CA ASN A 413 5.54 16.48 1.87
C ASN A 413 5.55 15.31 0.87
N ASN A 414 4.37 14.87 0.43
CA ASN A 414 4.23 13.77 -0.50
C ASN A 414 4.80 14.11 -1.88
N GLU A 415 5.58 13.21 -2.48
CA GLU A 415 6.18 13.38 -3.81
C GLU A 415 5.15 13.71 -4.90
N TRP A 416 3.92 13.22 -4.78
CA TRP A 416 2.85 13.49 -5.73
C TRP A 416 2.38 14.96 -5.67
N MET A 417 2.52 15.61 -4.51
CA MET A 417 2.19 17.03 -4.32
C MET A 417 3.35 17.94 -4.69
N LEU A 418 4.58 17.54 -4.33
CA LEU A 418 5.80 18.32 -4.57
C LEU A 418 6.28 18.25 -6.03
N GLY A 419 6.09 17.11 -6.70
CA GLY A 419 6.71 16.81 -8.00
C GLY A 419 8.18 16.41 -7.89
N GLU A 420 8.74 15.80 -8.95
CA GLU A 420 10.19 15.51 -9.02
C GLU A 420 10.96 16.76 -9.50
N GLU A 421 12.01 17.18 -8.77
CA GLU A 421 12.90 18.29 -9.16
C GLU A 421 13.95 17.91 -10.23
N ASN A 422 14.00 16.64 -10.66
CA ASN A 422 14.96 16.20 -11.68
C ASN A 422 14.42 16.44 -13.09
N ASP A 423 14.78 17.59 -13.66
CA ASP A 423 14.52 17.98 -15.05
C ASP A 423 15.40 17.23 -16.09
N GLU A 424 16.17 16.20 -15.68
CA GLU A 424 17.13 15.48 -16.56
C GLU A 424 16.58 14.25 -17.28
N ASP A 425 15.33 13.82 -17.03
CA ASP A 425 14.70 12.79 -17.87
C ASP A 425 14.12 13.46 -19.13
N GLU A 426 14.97 13.65 -20.13
CA GLU A 426 14.55 13.84 -21.52
C GLU A 426 13.57 12.71 -21.85
N PHE A 427 12.35 13.06 -22.24
CA PHE A 427 11.35 12.07 -22.63
C PHE A 427 11.99 11.15 -23.68
N GLU A 428 12.20 9.87 -23.36
CA GLU A 428 12.34 8.88 -24.44
C GLU A 428 11.05 9.01 -25.25
N ASP A 429 11.19 9.48 -26.49
CA ASP A 429 10.09 9.66 -27.41
C ASP A 429 9.54 8.25 -27.71
N ASP A 430 8.48 7.86 -26.97
CA ASP A 430 7.86 6.54 -27.07
C ASP A 430 7.43 6.29 -28.52
N LEU A 431 7.84 5.15 -29.05
CA LEU A 431 7.40 4.69 -30.36
C LEU A 431 5.89 4.43 -30.35
N VAL A 432 5.24 4.68 -31.48
CA VAL A 432 3.81 4.39 -31.67
C VAL A 432 3.54 2.89 -31.54
N PHE A 433 4.52 2.06 -31.95
CA PHE A 433 4.58 0.62 -31.72
C PHE A 433 6.00 0.23 -31.32
N ASP A 434 6.17 -0.83 -30.53
CA ASP A 434 7.46 -1.24 -29.95
C ASP A 434 8.56 -1.54 -31.01
N ASP A 435 8.20 -1.72 -32.29
CA ASP A 435 9.11 -2.00 -33.42
C ASP A 435 9.14 -0.91 -34.52
N ASP A 436 8.54 0.28 -34.30
CA ASP A 436 8.39 1.31 -35.34
C ASP A 436 9.45 2.44 -35.26
N VAL A 437 9.50 3.34 -36.26
CA VAL A 437 10.36 4.55 -36.23
C VAL A 437 9.58 5.80 -35.81
N LEU A 438 8.25 5.71 -35.82
CA LEU A 438 7.33 6.80 -35.50
C LEU A 438 7.17 6.93 -33.99
N THR A 439 7.27 8.16 -33.47
CA THR A 439 7.07 8.46 -32.06
C THR A 439 5.70 9.10 -31.81
N TRP A 440 5.17 9.02 -30.58
CA TRP A 440 3.94 9.73 -30.22
C TRP A 440 4.09 11.26 -30.32
N ARG A 441 5.33 11.77 -30.25
CA ARG A 441 5.68 13.15 -30.54
C ARG A 441 5.45 13.51 -32.01
N ASP A 442 5.80 12.62 -32.93
CA ASP A 442 5.52 12.80 -34.36
C ASP A 442 4.02 12.81 -34.64
N VAL A 443 3.24 11.97 -33.92
CA VAL A 443 1.78 11.95 -34.01
C VAL A 443 1.16 13.24 -33.46
N ALA A 444 1.67 13.76 -32.34
CA ALA A 444 1.24 15.04 -31.77
C ALA A 444 1.57 16.23 -32.69
N GLN A 445 2.71 16.17 -33.40
CA GLN A 445 3.08 17.17 -34.39
C GLN A 445 2.23 17.07 -35.66
N ALA A 446 1.99 15.86 -36.17
CA ALA A 446 1.20 15.61 -37.39
C ALA A 446 -0.30 15.88 -37.20
N SER A 447 -0.83 15.69 -36.00
CA SER A 447 -2.21 16.01 -35.62
C SER A 447 -2.45 17.51 -35.38
N GLY A 448 -1.43 18.35 -35.49
CA GLY A 448 -1.54 19.80 -35.32
C GLY A 448 -1.69 20.25 -33.86
N ALA A 449 -1.53 19.35 -32.89
CA ALA A 449 -1.56 19.68 -31.46
C ALA A 449 -0.38 20.59 -31.02
N GLY A 450 0.66 20.72 -31.87
CA GLY A 450 1.83 21.55 -31.65
C GLY A 450 1.94 22.82 -32.51
N GLU A 451 1.00 23.12 -33.42
CA GLU A 451 1.12 24.32 -34.26
C GLU A 451 0.46 25.56 -33.62
N PRO A 452 1.19 26.66 -33.39
CA PRO A 452 0.55 27.94 -33.08
C PRO A 452 -0.23 28.44 -34.29
N LEU A 453 -1.48 28.86 -34.07
CA LEU A 453 -2.31 29.58 -35.05
C LEU A 453 -1.54 30.80 -35.58
N LYS A 454 -0.95 30.66 -36.77
CA LYS A 454 -0.30 31.77 -37.48
C LYS A 454 -1.35 32.67 -38.11
N TYR A 455 -1.51 33.87 -37.56
CA TYR A 455 -2.14 34.97 -38.29
C TYR A 455 -1.21 35.47 -39.42
N THR A 456 -1.82 35.79 -40.55
CA THR A 456 -1.16 36.24 -41.78
C THR A 456 -0.72 37.71 -41.72
N ARG A 457 0.54 38.00 -42.12
CA ARG A 457 0.93 38.85 -43.28
C ARG A 457 2.31 39.52 -43.07
N ARG A 458 3.19 39.30 -44.06
CA ARG A 458 4.43 40.04 -44.43
C ARG A 458 5.63 40.00 -43.46
N GLN A 459 6.63 39.17 -43.80
CA GLN A 459 7.90 39.65 -44.36
C GLN A 459 8.70 38.49 -44.98
N THR A 460 9.17 38.72 -46.19
CA THR A 460 10.00 37.81 -47.00
C THR A 460 11.44 38.31 -46.93
N GLN A 461 12.40 37.37 -46.99
CA GLN A 461 13.86 37.54 -47.14
C GLN A 461 14.59 37.84 -45.80
N VAL A 462 15.64 37.15 -45.38
CA VAL A 462 16.73 36.47 -46.11
C VAL A 462 17.25 35.28 -45.29
N ASN A 463 17.27 34.08 -45.87
CA ASN A 463 18.24 33.05 -45.52
C ASN A 463 19.54 33.35 -46.27
N LYS A 464 20.67 33.53 -45.58
CA LYS A 464 21.99 33.15 -46.10
C LYS A 464 23.05 33.10 -45.01
N THR A 465 23.69 31.93 -44.98
CA THR A 465 25.10 31.64 -44.67
C THR A 465 25.60 31.75 -43.24
N SER A 466 25.66 30.57 -42.61
CA SER A 466 26.88 29.94 -42.08
C SER A 466 28.16 30.78 -42.12
N THR A 467 28.74 31.08 -40.96
CA THR A 467 30.19 30.99 -40.77
C THR A 467 30.56 30.94 -39.28
N ILE A 468 31.48 30.03 -39.01
CA ILE A 468 32.20 29.75 -37.76
C ILE A 468 33.01 30.98 -37.34
N ALA A 469 33.08 31.27 -36.02
CA ALA A 469 34.32 31.36 -35.23
C ALA A 469 34.26 32.31 -34.02
N SER A 470 34.82 31.79 -32.93
CA SER A 470 35.67 32.46 -31.93
C SER A 470 35.08 33.49 -30.96
N THR A 471 34.83 32.97 -29.75
CA THR A 471 35.43 33.40 -28.47
C THR A 471 36.34 34.65 -28.48
N SER A 472 36.08 35.60 -27.55
CA SER A 472 37.06 36.04 -26.53
C SER A 472 36.54 37.16 -25.59
N LYS A 473 36.48 36.78 -24.30
CA LYS A 473 37.04 37.46 -23.10
C LYS A 473 36.48 38.81 -22.56
N LYS A 474 36.21 38.72 -21.23
CA LYS A 474 36.59 39.66 -20.13
C LYS A 474 35.87 41.01 -20.03
N ASP A 475 35.62 41.61 -18.86
CA ASP A 475 35.82 41.30 -17.44
C ASP A 475 34.94 42.29 -16.64
N LYS A 476 34.57 41.90 -15.42
CA LYS A 476 34.23 42.66 -14.19
C LYS A 476 33.69 44.11 -14.23
N GLY A 477 32.61 44.30 -13.45
CA GLY A 477 32.30 45.57 -12.79
C GLY A 477 31.29 45.39 -11.66
N LYS A 478 31.73 45.59 -10.41
CA LYS A 478 30.98 45.50 -9.15
C LYS A 478 30.64 46.92 -8.67
N LYS A 479 29.37 47.24 -8.36
CA LYS A 479 28.92 48.34 -7.47
C LYS A 479 27.43 48.12 -7.17
N VAL A 480 27.07 47.73 -5.94
CA VAL A 480 26.69 48.56 -4.77
C VAL A 480 25.34 49.28 -4.96
N MET A 481 24.33 48.69 -4.32
CA MET A 481 23.31 49.28 -3.43
C MET A 481 22.73 50.65 -3.78
N GLU A 482 21.43 50.66 -4.07
CA GLU A 482 20.55 51.78 -3.73
C GLU A 482 19.24 51.22 -3.18
N VAL A 483 18.89 51.73 -2.01
CA VAL A 483 17.68 51.49 -1.23
C VAL A 483 16.61 52.41 -1.79
N LEU A 484 15.42 51.87 -2.07
CA LEU A 484 14.19 52.64 -2.15
C LEU A 484 13.18 51.95 -1.25
N GLU A 485 12.96 52.60 -0.11
CA GLU A 485 11.75 52.48 0.70
C GLU A 485 10.59 53.07 -0.12
N ASP A 486 9.47 52.37 -0.18
CA ASP A 486 8.15 52.99 -0.33
C ASP A 486 7.14 52.12 0.44
N GLU A 487 6.34 52.83 1.23
CA GLU A 487 5.42 52.41 2.29
C GLU A 487 4.07 51.90 1.72
N ASP A 488 3.22 51.41 2.66
CA ASP A 488 1.76 51.23 2.57
C ASP A 488 1.25 49.94 1.89
N ASP A 489 0.30 49.14 2.41
CA ASP A 489 -0.65 49.22 3.53
C ASP A 489 -1.02 47.76 3.88
N ASP A 490 -0.80 47.32 5.14
CA ASP A 490 -1.32 46.05 5.65
C ASP A 490 -2.77 46.24 6.11
N VAL A 491 -3.72 45.79 5.30
CA VAL A 491 -5.11 45.58 5.73
C VAL A 491 -5.25 44.14 6.19
N GLU A 492 -5.28 43.95 7.51
CA GLU A 492 -5.70 42.70 8.15
C GLU A 492 -7.20 42.48 7.89
N GLU A 493 -7.54 41.54 7.00
CA GLU A 493 -8.86 40.90 7.01
C GLU A 493 -8.73 39.52 7.64
N GLU A 494 -9.13 39.43 8.91
CA GLU A 494 -9.43 38.19 9.62
C GLU A 494 -10.66 37.52 8.96
N GLU A 495 -10.44 36.54 8.08
CA GLU A 495 -11.52 35.63 7.69
C GLU A 495 -11.58 34.41 8.61
N GLU A 496 -12.59 34.45 9.47
CA GLU A 496 -13.05 33.44 10.41
C GLU A 496 -13.32 32.09 9.68
N TYR A 497 -12.46 31.10 9.89
CA TYR A 497 -12.64 29.74 9.36
C TYR A 497 -13.83 29.07 10.06
N ASN A 498 -15.01 29.19 9.48
CA ASN A 498 -16.21 28.51 9.94
C ASN A 498 -16.21 27.06 9.41
N SER A 499 -15.57 26.15 10.16
CA SER A 499 -15.57 24.71 9.87
C SER A 499 -16.93 24.09 10.24
N ASN A 500 -17.89 24.16 9.33
CA ASN A 500 -19.09 23.33 9.37
C ASN A 500 -19.47 22.90 7.95
N ALA A 501 -18.86 21.80 7.50
CA ALA A 501 -19.38 21.01 6.40
C ALA A 501 -19.00 19.54 6.65
N SER A 502 -19.74 18.89 7.54
CA SER A 502 -19.85 17.44 7.58
C SER A 502 -20.60 16.97 6.32
N GLY A 503 -19.86 16.77 5.23
CA GLY A 503 -20.32 16.00 4.09
C GLY A 503 -19.87 14.56 4.31
N SER A 504 -20.81 13.71 4.69
CA SER A 504 -20.63 12.26 4.75
C SER A 504 -20.32 11.74 3.34
N ASP A 505 -19.06 11.36 3.09
CA ASP A 505 -18.74 10.48 1.98
C ASP A 505 -19.34 9.11 2.30
N GLU A 506 -20.45 8.82 1.63
CA GLU A 506 -21.10 7.52 1.69
C GLU A 506 -20.12 6.44 1.25
N PHE A 507 -20.05 5.43 2.10
CA PHE A 507 -19.20 4.27 2.01
C PHE A 507 -19.65 3.39 0.83
N GLU A 508 -19.10 3.60 -0.36
CA GLU A 508 -19.30 2.70 -1.49
C GLU A 508 -18.47 1.42 -1.28
N GLY A 509 -19.18 0.37 -0.89
CA GLY A 509 -18.66 -0.99 -0.80
C GLY A 509 -18.29 -1.55 -2.17
N GLU A 510 -17.30 -2.45 -2.15
CA GLU A 510 -17.01 -3.49 -3.14
C GLU A 510 -17.66 -3.31 -4.53
N GLU A 511 -17.19 -2.34 -5.30
CA GLU A 511 -17.33 -2.43 -6.75
C GLU A 511 -16.17 -3.24 -7.29
N ASP A 512 -16.49 -4.42 -7.85
CA ASP A 512 -15.61 -5.13 -8.77
C ASP A 512 -15.16 -4.13 -9.84
N PHE A 513 -13.86 -3.87 -9.86
CA PHE A 513 -13.22 -2.89 -10.72
C PHE A 513 -13.23 -3.43 -12.16
N ASN A 514 -14.33 -3.21 -12.86
CA ASN A 514 -14.50 -3.65 -14.25
C ASN A 514 -13.68 -2.72 -15.16
N LEU A 515 -12.44 -3.11 -15.44
CA LEU A 515 -11.48 -2.38 -16.30
C LEU A 515 -11.62 -2.72 -17.78
N ASP A 516 -12.70 -3.38 -18.17
CA ASP A 516 -12.87 -3.99 -19.49
C ASP A 516 -13.84 -3.22 -20.42
N GLU A 517 -14.24 -2.00 -20.06
CA GLU A 517 -14.93 -1.09 -20.98
C GLU A 517 -13.97 0.00 -21.44
N GLU A 518 -13.37 -0.19 -22.62
CA GLU A 518 -13.01 0.84 -23.63
C GLU A 518 -12.06 0.22 -24.69
N GLU A 519 -12.57 -0.72 -25.49
CA GLU A 519 -12.16 -0.83 -26.90
C GLU A 519 -13.33 -0.26 -27.73
N ASP A 520 -13.18 1.00 -28.15
CA ASP A 520 -13.67 1.54 -29.44
C ASP A 520 -13.10 2.95 -29.68
#